data_AF-A0A9X3TQK9-F1
#
_entry.id   AF-A0A9X3TQK9-F1
#
_cell.length_a   1.000
_cell.length_b   1.000
_cell.length_c   1.000
_cell.angle_alpha   90.00
_cell.angle_beta   90.00
_cell.angle_gamma   90.00
#
_symmetry.space_group_name_H-M   'P 1'
#
loop_
_entity.id
_entity.type
_entity.pdbx_description
1 polymer ?
#
loop_
_entity_poly.entity_id
_entity_poly.type
_entity_poly.pdbx_seq_one_letter_code
_entity_poly.pdbx_strand_id
1 'polypeptide(L)' 'MEKSFYYPVSWRDAQRYKTLLNAKGIPYRIQSPVDLPVLEDGELAIVFPSIPLRLYAWVRTQFVRDGLRYPDFP' A
#
# COMPACT_ATOMS: atom_id res chain seq x y z
N MET A 1 -9.65 9.11 -4.64
CA MET A 1 -8.24 8.80 -5.00
C MET A 1 -8.28 7.55 -5.84
N GLU A 2 -7.83 7.65 -7.10
CA GLU A 2 -7.67 6.49 -7.98
C GLU A 2 -6.66 5.53 -7.34
N LYS A 3 -6.97 4.24 -7.28
CA LYS A 3 -6.12 3.22 -6.65
C LYS A 3 -5.30 2.54 -7.75
N SER A 4 -4.00 2.46 -7.58
CA SER A 4 -3.10 1.97 -8.63
C SER A 4 -2.35 0.71 -8.23
N PHE A 5 -1.76 0.70 -7.04
CA PHE A 5 -1.01 -0.44 -6.52
C PHE A 5 -1.09 -0.52 -5.00
N TYR A 6 -0.72 -1.66 -4.44
CA TYR A 6 -0.75 -1.87 -3.00
C TYR A 6 0.34 -2.84 -2.53
N TYR A 7 0.56 -2.87 -1.22
CA TYR A 7 1.39 -3.86 -0.55
C TYR A 7 0.60 -4.53 0.58
N PRO A 8 0.42 -5.87 0.56
CA PRO A 8 -0.10 -6.59 1.71
C PRO A 8 0.95 -6.61 2.84
N VAL A 9 0.54 -6.32 4.06
CA VAL A 9 1.41 -6.24 5.23
C VAL A 9 0.68 -6.77 6.47
N SER A 10 1.45 -7.21 7.46
CA SER A 10 0.90 -7.51 8.79
C SER A 10 0.38 -6.24 9.47
N TRP A 11 -0.54 -6.38 10.41
CA TRP A 11 -1.00 -5.27 11.26
C TRP A 11 0.13 -4.53 11.97
N ARG A 12 1.14 -5.28 12.44
CA ARG A 12 2.31 -4.71 13.12
C ARG A 12 3.13 -3.83 12.18
N ASP A 13 3.37 -4.29 10.96
CA ASP A 13 4.14 -3.54 9.97
C ASP A 13 3.34 -2.36 9.39
N ALA A 14 2.02 -2.49 9.28
CA ALA A 14 1.15 -1.42 8.81
C ALA A 14 1.36 -0.14 9.62
N GLN A 15 1.43 -0.24 10.96
CA GLN A 15 1.67 0.92 11.81
C GLN A 15 3.05 1.55 11.56
N ARG A 16 4.09 0.73 11.38
CA ARG A 16 5.45 1.22 11.05
C ARG A 16 5.46 1.99 9.73
N TYR A 17 4.85 1.43 8.69
CA TYR A 17 4.79 2.08 7.38
C TYR A 17 3.92 3.34 7.40
N LYS A 18 2.81 3.37 8.15
CA LYS A 18 1.98 4.58 8.31
C LYS A 18 2.81 5.75 8.83
N THR A 19 3.58 5.56 9.89
CA THR A 19 4.46 6.61 10.43
C THR A 19 5.47 7.10 9.39
N LEU A 20 6.11 6.17 8.68
CA LEU A 20 7.13 6.48 7.68
C LEU A 20 6.56 7.22 6.46
N LEU A 21 5.39 6.80 5.96
CA LEU A 21 4.69 7.42 4.84
C LEU A 21 4.13 8.79 5.20
N ASN A 22 3.58 8.94 6.42
CA ASN A 22 3.10 10.22 6.94
C ASN A 22 4.24 11.24 7.05
N ALA A 23 5.39 10.83 7.59
CA ALA A 23 6.57 11.70 7.68
C ALA A 23 7.08 12.18 6.31
N LYS A 24 6.86 11.39 5.26
CA LYS A 24 7.23 11.73 3.89
C LYS A 24 6.11 12.45 3.11
N GLY A 25 4.90 12.56 3.67
CA GLY A 25 3.75 13.17 3.02
C GLY A 25 3.20 12.37 1.84
N ILE A 26 3.38 11.04 1.83
CA ILE A 26 2.94 10.19 0.73
C ILE A 26 1.45 9.89 0.89
N PRO A 27 0.63 10.06 -0.17
CA PRO A 27 -0.78 9.65 -0.12
C PRO A 27 -0.90 8.13 -0.13
N TYR A 28 -1.64 7.59 0.83
CA TYR A 28 -2.00 6.17 0.89
C TYR A 28 -3.37 5.96 1.57
N ARG A 29 -3.91 4.76 1.46
CA ARG A 29 -5.05 4.26 2.27
C ARG A 29 -4.70 2.91 2.86
N ILE A 30 -5.30 2.58 4.00
CA ILE A 30 -5.28 1.23 4.54
C ILE A 30 -6.59 0.54 4.17
N GLN A 31 -6.50 -0.69 3.70
CA GLN A 31 -7.66 -1.53 3.40
C GLN A 31 -7.55 -2.87 4.10
N SER A 32 -8.67 -3.36 4.60
CA SER A 32 -8.80 -4.69 5.22
C SER A 32 -9.20 -5.74 4.19
N PRO A 33 -9.20 -7.04 4.54
CA PRO A 33 -9.69 -8.09 3.64
C PRO A 33 -11.14 -7.90 3.20
N VAL A 34 -11.96 -7.19 4.00
CA VAL A 34 -13.33 -6.81 3.62
C VAL A 34 -13.34 -5.84 2.44
N ASP A 35 -12.38 -4.92 2.40
CA ASP A 35 -12.28 -3.89 1.35
C ASP A 35 -11.52 -4.37 0.11
N LEU A 36 -10.64 -5.36 0.28
CA LEU A 36 -9.78 -5.94 -0.75
C LEU A 36 -9.72 -7.46 -0.54
N PRO A 37 -10.68 -8.23 -1.08
CA PRO A 37 -10.83 -9.67 -0.81
C PRO A 37 -9.69 -10.57 -1.29
N VAL A 38 -8.67 -10.02 -1.94
CA VAL A 38 -7.47 -10.77 -2.36
C VAL A 38 -6.45 -10.92 -1.23
N LEU A 39 -6.65 -10.20 -0.11
CA LEU A 39 -5.81 -10.26 1.07
C LEU A 39 -6.09 -11.51 1.89
N GLU A 40 -5.05 -12.06 2.51
CA GLU A 40 -5.20 -13.17 3.45
C GLU A 40 -5.74 -12.67 4.81
N ASP A 41 -6.29 -13.59 5.59
CA ASP A 41 -6.75 -13.30 6.95
C ASP A 41 -5.58 -12.81 7.82
N GLY A 42 -5.77 -11.65 8.45
CA GLY A 42 -4.73 -11.00 9.27
C GLY A 42 -3.81 -10.05 8.49
N GLU A 43 -4.00 -9.90 7.18
CA GLU A 43 -3.31 -8.89 6.39
C GLU A 43 -4.08 -7.57 6.27
N LEU A 44 -3.33 -6.51 6.02
CA LEU A 44 -3.84 -5.21 5.57
C LEU A 44 -3.13 -4.81 4.29
N ALA A 45 -3.82 -4.09 3.40
CA ALA A 45 -3.19 -3.45 2.27
C ALA A 45 -2.85 -1.99 2.57
N ILE A 46 -1.62 -1.59 2.26
CA ILE A 46 -1.27 -0.18 2.06
C ILE A 46 -1.42 0.13 0.58
N VAL A 47 -2.45 0.91 0.26
CA VAL A 47 -2.90 1.19 -1.11
C VAL A 47 -2.48 2.59 -1.52
N PHE A 48 -1.88 2.70 -2.69
CA PHE A 48 -1.34 3.93 -3.24
C PHE A 48 -2.09 4.34 -4.51
N PRO A 49 -2.20 5.66 -4.76
CA PRO A 49 -2.58 6.13 -6.08
C PRO A 49 -1.46 5.95 -7.09
N SER A 50 -1.74 6.31 -8.33
CA SER A 50 -0.66 6.63 -9.26
C SER A 50 0.19 7.75 -8.66
N ILE A 51 1.49 7.51 -8.53
CA ILE A 51 2.46 8.46 -7.98
C ILE A 51 3.63 8.64 -8.94
N PRO A 52 4.34 9.78 -8.91
CA PRO A 52 5.52 9.99 -9.74
C PRO A 52 6.57 8.91 -9.54
N LEU A 53 7.28 8.53 -10.61
CA LEU A 53 8.27 7.45 -10.61
C LEU A 53 9.32 7.57 -9.50
N ARG A 54 9.79 8.79 -9.21
CA ARG A 54 10.75 9.04 -8.11
C ARG A 54 10.17 8.67 -6.75
N LEU A 55 8.89 8.95 -6.53
CA LEU A 55 8.21 8.59 -5.28
C LEU A 55 7.94 7.09 -5.22
N TYR A 56 7.56 6.47 -6.34
CA TYR A 56 7.44 5.02 -6.43
C TYR A 56 8.75 4.31 -6.12
N ALA A 57 9.86 4.76 -6.71
CA ALA A 57 11.18 4.21 -6.45
C ALA A 57 11.54 4.27 -4.96
N TRP A 58 11.22 5.38 -4.29
CA TRP A 58 11.41 5.50 -2.85
C TRP A 58 10.50 4.56 -2.05
N VAL A 59 9.20 4.48 -2.38
CA VAL A 59 8.26 3.55 -1.71
C VAL A 59 8.75 2.11 -1.85
N ARG A 60 9.11 1.69 -3.06
CA ARG A 60 9.65 0.36 -3.38
C ARG A 60 10.84 -0.01 -2.49
N THR A 61 11.74 0.92 -2.17
CA THR A 61 12.89 0.62 -1.29
C THR A 61 12.48 0.36 0.16
N GLN A 62 11.36 0.91 0.62
CA GLN A 62 10.86 0.69 1.99
C GLN A 62 10.20 -0.68 2.13
N PHE A 63 9.52 -1.14 1.08
CA PHE A 63 8.84 -2.44 1.06
C PHE A 63 9.73 -3.59 0.54
N VAL A 64 10.90 -3.27 -0.03
CA VAL A 64 11.89 -4.21 -0.57
C VAL A 64 11.30 -5.14 -1.65
N ARG A 65 10.28 -4.67 -2.36
CA ARG A 65 9.62 -5.37 -3.47
C ARG A 65 8.81 -4.38 -4.31
N ASP A 66 8.41 -4.80 -5.49
CA ASP A 66 7.45 -4.07 -6.31
C ASP A 66 6.03 -4.15 -5.75
N GLY A 67 5.24 -3.10 -6.01
CA GLY A 67 3.84 -3.04 -5.59
C GLY A 67 2.98 -3.96 -6.44
N LEU A 68 2.00 -4.60 -5.81
CA LEU A 68 1.01 -5.39 -6.54
C LEU A 68 0.02 -4.44 -7.21
N ARG A 69 -0.32 -4.72 -8.48
CA ARG A 69 -1.33 -3.95 -9.20
C ARG A 69 -2.66 -4.04 -8.46
N TYR A 70 -3.31 -2.89 -8.24
CA TYR A 70 -4.63 -2.88 -7.65
C TYR A 70 -5.62 -3.58 -8.60
N PRO A 71 -6.45 -4.52 -8.12
CA PRO A 71 -7.35 -5.27 -8.98
C PRO A 71 -8.44 -4.36 -9.55
N ASP A 72 -8.67 -4.51 -10.85
CA ASP A 72 -9.82 -3.93 -11.54
C ASP A 72 -11.02 -4.84 -11.23
N PHE A 73 -11.68 -4.63 -10.08
CA PHE A 73 -12.93 -5.34 -9.80
C PHE A 73 -14.04 -4.79 -10.72
N PRO A 74 -14.84 -5.67 -11.36
CA PRO A 74 -15.99 -5.26 -12.15
C PRO A 74 -17.10 -4.61 -11.32
#